data_AF-A0A1I2RV23-F1
#
_entry.id   AF-A0A1I2RV23-F1
#
_cell.length_a   1.000
_cell.length_b   1.000
_cell.length_c   1.000
_cell.angle_alpha   90.00
_cell.angle_beta   90.00
_cell.angle_gamma   90.00
#
_symmetry.space_group_name_H-M   'P 1'
#
loop_
_entity.id
_entity.type
_entity.pdbx_description
1 polymer ?
#
loop_
_entity_poly.entity_id
_entity_poly.type
_entity_poly.pdbx_seq_one_letter_code
_entity_poly.pdbx_strand_id
1 'polypeptide(L)'
;MIRYFRLKRKDDATIEHIVVSLLLATYCMVFSNELIGGMGGLPMWLGMMLAYYLTRQFAMDKSDITHQLAITRKTEIKYYLKGYSLCFLVGWGIMKILVVISRMIGWGNLNGMSAKEYIDSIYGSTLFERWIYFIVWIVIAGFALSLFPLVFEKNKKRWIAYIVVDSVIFAALCKVIIAICNWILPQKKRRMHLKNLLDYLLLFHMPRRLFAILIIGSMLVVLGAIAFFVYKLSYVLYSPKKGVIVKNPAEFRTLSLTEKRDNLRGKLKLAVAVVLSVVIIGAGAYKLLSVIDNNRRQGELNYSQVAECLTKDSNFGPMVYNKEVYVPIDKELSFDTHKENTLGYIAYKGQDCNNKIYKLTIGNLLYKSSPNDKENEGLLQMSGADYNAFEKVSKVQKEGEWRNDRIYVLWDEDWVNETSYGVDKTGYITCEAGFVQSLYNKFGDVKYNPNDFKDYDTYFTIRGYKDMKSVNGTEIICGDWVGCILAKDNNFYYGSYKNQITGLELKELLNILGGSANPTENTKDSKDGIK
;
A
#
# COMPACT_ATOMS: atom_id res chain seq x y z
N MET A 1 26.58 -1.23 -29.04
CA MET A 1 26.31 -1.45 -27.60
C MET A 1 27.28 -2.47 -27.01
N ILE A 2 27.33 -3.74 -27.44
CA ILE A 2 28.16 -4.79 -26.78
C ILE A 2 29.67 -4.72 -27.10
N ARG A 3 30.12 -3.86 -28.04
CA ARG A 3 31.56 -3.68 -28.36
C ARG A 3 32.40 -3.18 -27.16
N TYR A 4 31.75 -2.59 -26.15
CA TYR A 4 32.38 -2.09 -24.91
C TYR A 4 32.12 -2.99 -23.68
N PHE A 5 31.44 -4.13 -23.85
CA PHE A 5 30.93 -4.95 -22.75
C PHE A 5 31.63 -6.32 -22.66
N ARG A 6 32.98 -6.34 -22.75
CA ARG A 6 33.76 -7.52 -22.33
C ARG A 6 34.03 -7.36 -20.84
N LEU A 7 33.45 -8.24 -20.03
CA LEU A 7 33.72 -8.31 -18.59
C LEU A 7 35.03 -9.08 -18.39
N LYS A 8 36.12 -8.42 -17.97
CA LYS A 8 37.23 -9.13 -17.31
C LYS A 8 36.98 -9.15 -15.80
N ARG A 9 36.82 -10.37 -15.27
CA ARG A 9 36.67 -10.62 -13.84
C ARG A 9 38.03 -10.40 -13.14
N LYS A 10 38.10 -9.43 -12.23
CA LYS A 10 39.16 -9.28 -11.21
C LYS A 10 38.46 -9.17 -9.86
N ASP A 11 38.85 -10.00 -8.90
CA ASP A 11 37.98 -10.33 -7.76
C ASP A 11 37.95 -9.26 -6.65
N ASP A 12 39.00 -8.47 -6.42
CA ASP A 12 39.09 -7.57 -5.25
C ASP A 12 38.36 -6.22 -5.40
N ALA A 13 38.28 -5.66 -6.61
CA ALA A 13 37.57 -4.38 -6.85
C ALA A 13 36.03 -4.55 -6.79
N THR A 14 35.53 -5.79 -6.80
CA THR A 14 34.11 -6.09 -6.96
C THR A 14 33.31 -5.79 -5.68
N ILE A 15 33.88 -6.03 -4.50
CA ILE A 15 33.15 -5.95 -3.22
C ILE A 15 32.83 -4.49 -2.86
N GLU A 16 33.81 -3.58 -2.93
CA GLU A 16 33.59 -2.16 -2.64
C GLU A 16 32.55 -1.54 -3.58
N HIS A 17 32.55 -1.95 -4.85
CA HIS A 17 31.58 -1.46 -5.83
C HIS A 17 30.17 -1.96 -5.56
N ILE A 18 30.02 -3.21 -5.12
CA ILE A 18 28.72 -3.76 -4.68
C ILE A 18 28.22 -2.95 -3.48
N VAL A 19 29.05 -2.73 -2.47
CA VAL A 19 28.66 -1.97 -1.25
C VAL A 19 28.23 -0.54 -1.60
N VAL A 20 29.00 0.18 -2.42
CA VAL A 20 28.64 1.55 -2.84
C VAL A 20 27.35 1.56 -3.68
N SER A 21 27.16 0.58 -4.57
CA SER A 21 25.93 0.47 -5.36
C SER A 21 24.71 0.17 -4.49
N LEU A 22 24.89 -0.64 -3.44
CA LEU A 22 23.86 -1.00 -2.48
C LEU A 22 23.46 0.23 -1.65
N LEU A 23 24.43 0.97 -1.10
CA LEU A 23 24.18 2.19 -0.34
C LEU A 23 23.49 3.27 -1.19
N LEU A 24 23.95 3.46 -2.43
CA LEU A 24 23.32 4.41 -3.36
C LEU A 24 21.88 4.02 -3.70
N ALA A 25 21.64 2.73 -3.97
CA ALA A 25 20.29 2.22 -4.25
C ALA A 25 19.35 2.39 -3.06
N THR A 26 19.82 2.08 -1.84
CA THR A 26 19.07 2.27 -0.59
C THR A 26 18.75 3.75 -0.36
N TYR A 27 19.72 4.64 -0.57
CA TYR A 27 19.50 6.08 -0.52
C TYR A 27 18.42 6.54 -1.51
N CYS A 28 18.53 6.11 -2.77
CA CYS A 28 17.58 6.49 -3.82
C CYS A 28 16.16 6.00 -3.51
N MET A 29 16.04 4.82 -2.92
CA MET A 29 14.76 4.25 -2.47
C MET A 29 14.14 5.10 -1.35
N VAL A 30 14.90 5.38 -0.28
CA VAL A 30 14.41 6.19 0.85
C VAL A 30 14.01 7.58 0.38
N PHE A 31 14.89 8.26 -0.37
CA PHE A 31 14.62 9.59 -0.91
C PHE A 31 13.36 9.63 -1.79
N SER A 32 13.20 8.65 -2.69
CA SER A 32 12.02 8.59 -3.57
C SER A 32 10.74 8.30 -2.78
N ASN A 33 10.80 7.45 -1.75
CA ASN A 33 9.64 7.13 -0.93
C ASN A 33 9.18 8.33 -0.07
N GLU A 34 10.13 9.09 0.49
CA GLU A 34 9.82 10.26 1.32
C GLU A 34 9.32 11.46 0.52
N LEU A 35 9.91 11.75 -0.65
CA LEU A 35 9.53 12.94 -1.42
C LEU A 35 8.42 12.68 -2.44
N ILE A 36 8.49 11.54 -3.13
CA ILE A 36 7.65 11.26 -4.28
C ILE A 36 6.48 10.36 -3.89
N GLY A 37 6.73 9.30 -3.10
CA GLY A 37 5.71 8.38 -2.58
C GLY A 37 5.95 6.91 -2.97
N GLY A 38 4.96 6.04 -2.72
CA GLY A 38 5.07 4.57 -2.76
C GLY A 38 5.44 3.90 -4.09
N MET A 39 5.73 4.67 -5.14
CA MET A 39 6.26 4.15 -6.41
C MET A 39 7.78 3.93 -6.41
N GLY A 40 8.50 4.50 -5.44
CA GLY A 40 9.96 4.45 -5.33
C GLY A 40 10.56 3.28 -4.55
N GLY A 41 9.79 2.28 -4.11
CA GLY A 41 10.29 1.21 -3.23
C GLY A 41 11.30 0.23 -3.86
N LEU A 42 11.08 -1.08 -3.64
CA LEU A 42 11.92 -2.15 -4.22
C LEU A 42 12.25 -1.98 -5.72
N PRO A 43 11.33 -1.49 -6.58
CA PRO A 43 11.65 -1.23 -7.98
C PRO A 43 12.76 -0.19 -8.22
N MET A 44 12.79 0.91 -7.45
CA MET A 44 13.86 1.91 -7.54
C MET A 44 15.18 1.31 -7.07
N TRP A 45 15.13 0.57 -5.96
CA TRP A 45 16.31 -0.05 -5.38
C TRP A 45 16.99 -0.99 -6.38
N LEU A 46 16.25 -1.94 -6.96
CA LEU A 46 16.80 -2.89 -7.92
C LEU A 46 17.22 -2.21 -9.23
N GLY A 47 16.39 -1.29 -9.74
CA GLY A 47 16.69 -0.54 -10.96
C GLY A 47 18.00 0.25 -10.85
N MET A 48 18.19 0.97 -9.74
CA MET A 48 19.40 1.75 -9.49
C MET A 48 20.61 0.87 -9.23
N MET A 49 20.46 -0.21 -8.44
CA MET A 49 21.55 -1.15 -8.17
C MET A 49 22.08 -1.73 -9.49
N LEU A 50 21.19 -2.27 -10.34
CA LEU A 50 21.58 -2.85 -11.63
C LEU A 50 22.15 -1.80 -12.59
N ALA A 51 21.49 -0.65 -12.73
CA ALA A 51 21.94 0.40 -13.64
C ALA A 51 23.32 0.92 -13.25
N TYR A 52 23.52 1.25 -11.98
CA TYR A 52 24.78 1.77 -11.47
C TYR A 52 25.88 0.72 -11.51
N TYR A 53 25.63 -0.48 -10.98
CA TYR A 53 26.62 -1.54 -10.90
C TYR A 53 27.10 -1.98 -12.29
N LEU A 54 26.17 -2.28 -13.21
CA LEU A 54 26.53 -2.76 -14.55
C LEU A 54 27.27 -1.69 -15.34
N THR A 55 26.76 -0.44 -15.36
CA THR A 55 27.43 0.62 -16.11
C THR A 55 28.79 0.99 -15.53
N ARG A 56 28.95 0.92 -14.20
CA ARG A 56 30.23 1.12 -13.53
C ARG A 56 31.22 0.00 -13.81
N GLN A 57 30.76 -1.26 -13.82
CA GLN A 57 31.61 -2.38 -14.25
C GLN A 57 32.07 -2.20 -15.71
N PHE A 58 31.18 -1.79 -16.61
CA PHE A 58 31.53 -1.59 -18.01
C PHE A 58 32.42 -0.38 -18.27
N ALA A 59 32.33 0.66 -17.43
CA ALA A 59 33.28 1.77 -17.47
C ALA A 59 34.70 1.34 -17.03
N MET A 60 34.87 0.16 -16.41
CA MET A 60 36.13 -0.33 -15.87
C MET A 60 36.55 -1.67 -16.50
N ASP A 61 37.35 -1.60 -17.56
CA ASP A 61 38.13 -2.75 -18.03
C ASP A 61 39.58 -2.33 -18.36
N LYS A 62 40.38 -2.13 -17.29
CA LYS A 62 41.77 -2.62 -17.07
C LYS A 62 42.57 -1.83 -16.01
N SER A 63 42.38 -2.13 -14.71
CA SER A 63 43.25 -1.88 -13.51
C SER A 63 43.19 -0.50 -12.79
N ASP A 64 44.13 -0.15 -11.92
CA ASP A 64 43.85 -0.16 -10.48
C ASP A 64 43.46 1.27 -10.00
N ILE A 65 42.45 1.35 -9.12
CA ILE A 65 41.87 2.57 -8.50
C ILE A 65 41.23 3.62 -9.41
N THR A 66 41.69 3.91 -10.63
CA THR A 66 40.99 4.82 -11.56
C THR A 66 41.75 4.85 -12.89
N HIS A 67 41.21 4.33 -14.00
CA HIS A 67 41.92 4.47 -15.28
C HIS A 67 41.61 5.73 -16.07
N GLN A 68 42.66 6.53 -16.20
CA GLN A 68 43.35 7.03 -17.40
C GLN A 68 42.81 6.73 -18.82
N LEU A 69 41.50 6.69 -19.07
CA LEU A 69 40.99 6.98 -20.41
C LEU A 69 40.07 8.20 -20.33
N ALA A 70 40.59 9.36 -20.74
CA ALA A 70 39.70 10.44 -21.15
C ALA A 70 38.77 9.85 -22.22
N ILE A 71 37.46 9.98 -22.04
CA ILE A 71 36.49 9.49 -23.02
C ILE A 71 36.90 10.05 -24.38
N THR A 72 37.33 9.16 -25.28
CA THR A 72 38.08 9.60 -26.47
C THR A 72 37.14 10.25 -27.48
N ARG A 73 35.85 9.89 -27.45
CA ARG A 73 34.83 10.42 -28.35
C ARG A 73 33.50 10.72 -27.65
N LYS A 74 32.88 11.83 -28.05
CA LYS A 74 31.56 12.32 -27.59
C LYS A 74 30.42 11.29 -27.77
N THR A 75 30.58 10.34 -28.69
CA THR A 75 29.61 9.28 -28.96
C THR A 75 29.57 8.22 -27.87
N GLU A 76 30.67 7.99 -27.14
CA GLU A 76 30.75 6.97 -26.08
C GLU A 76 29.87 7.34 -24.89
N ILE A 77 29.87 8.61 -24.47
CA ILE A 77 28.98 9.12 -23.40
C ILE A 77 27.51 8.85 -23.74
N LYS A 78 27.11 9.06 -25.00
CA LYS A 78 25.73 8.79 -25.45
C LYS A 78 25.37 7.31 -25.34
N TYR A 79 26.31 6.40 -25.59
CA TYR A 79 26.07 4.97 -25.45
C TYR A 79 25.99 4.53 -23.99
N TYR A 80 26.84 5.07 -23.12
CA TYR A 80 26.77 4.79 -21.68
C TYR A 80 25.49 5.32 -21.06
N LEU A 81 25.06 6.53 -21.41
CA LEU A 81 23.80 7.09 -20.92
C LEU A 81 22.61 6.24 -21.37
N LYS A 82 22.56 5.86 -22.66
CA LYS A 82 21.50 4.96 -23.17
C LYS A 82 21.49 3.60 -22.47
N GLY A 83 22.67 3.03 -22.21
CA GLY A 83 22.81 1.78 -21.48
C GLY A 83 22.30 1.90 -20.04
N TYR A 84 22.71 2.95 -19.34
CA TYR A 84 22.25 3.26 -17.98
C TYR A 84 20.73 3.39 -17.90
N SER A 85 20.15 4.21 -18.78
CA SER A 85 18.70 4.40 -18.84
C SER A 85 17.96 3.10 -19.12
N LEU A 86 18.45 2.29 -20.07
CA LEU A 86 17.81 1.02 -20.41
C LEU A 86 17.88 0.02 -19.25
N CYS A 87 19.05 -0.11 -18.60
CA CYS A 87 19.21 -0.98 -17.45
C CYS A 87 18.28 -0.58 -16.29
N PHE A 88 18.18 0.72 -16.01
CA PHE A 88 17.27 1.21 -14.98
C PHE A 88 15.80 0.90 -15.31
N LEU A 89 15.35 1.25 -16.52
CA LEU A 89 13.96 1.06 -16.94
C LEU A 89 13.53 -0.41 -16.95
N VAL A 90 14.41 -1.29 -17.44
CA VAL A 90 14.14 -2.74 -17.46
C VAL A 90 14.14 -3.32 -16.05
N GLY A 91 15.13 -2.99 -15.22
CA GLY A 91 15.22 -3.47 -13.84
C GLY A 91 14.03 -3.00 -12.99
N TRP A 92 13.68 -1.72 -13.11
CA TRP A 92 12.51 -1.15 -12.45
C TRP A 92 11.21 -1.80 -12.92
N GLY A 93 11.03 -1.96 -14.23
CA GLY A 93 9.81 -2.53 -14.82
C GLY A 93 9.58 -3.99 -14.42
N ILE A 94 10.62 -4.83 -14.50
CA ILE A 94 10.55 -6.24 -14.07
C ILE A 94 10.16 -6.31 -12.60
N MET A 95 10.84 -5.56 -11.73
CA MET A 95 10.54 -5.60 -10.30
C MET A 95 9.15 -5.06 -10.00
N LYS A 96 8.68 -4.03 -10.69
CA LYS A 96 7.34 -3.49 -10.51
C LYS A 96 6.27 -4.52 -10.90
N ILE A 97 6.47 -5.23 -12.01
CA ILE A 97 5.59 -6.33 -12.43
C ILE A 97 5.59 -7.44 -11.38
N LEU A 98 6.76 -7.85 -10.88
CA LEU A 98 6.87 -8.87 -9.84
C LEU A 98 6.17 -8.47 -8.54
N VAL A 99 6.32 -7.22 -8.09
CA VAL A 99 5.62 -6.72 -6.89
C VAL A 99 4.11 -6.74 -7.11
N VAL A 100 3.63 -6.31 -8.28
CA VAL A 100 2.17 -6.33 -8.60
C VAL A 100 1.65 -7.75 -8.65
N ILE A 101 2.35 -8.67 -9.32
CA ILE A 101 1.97 -10.08 -9.41
C ILE A 101 1.99 -10.74 -8.02
N SER A 102 3.03 -10.51 -7.21
CA SER A 102 3.12 -11.02 -5.83
C SER A 102 1.95 -10.54 -4.96
N ARG A 103 1.59 -9.26 -5.12
CA ARG A 103 0.45 -8.65 -4.43
C ARG A 103 -0.89 -9.24 -4.89
N MET A 104 -1.06 -9.46 -6.20
CA MET A 104 -2.25 -10.09 -6.80
C MET A 104 -2.41 -11.57 -6.42
N ILE A 105 -1.32 -12.34 -6.38
CA ILE A 105 -1.34 -13.79 -6.15
C ILE A 105 -1.57 -14.14 -4.66
N GLY A 106 -1.38 -13.21 -3.73
CA GLY A 106 -1.92 -13.39 -2.39
C GLY A 106 -1.23 -12.68 -1.23
N TRP A 107 -0.34 -11.72 -1.47
CA TRP A 107 0.16 -10.86 -0.38
C TRP A 107 -0.77 -9.70 -0.04
N GLY A 108 -1.66 -9.29 -0.96
CA GLY A 108 -2.57 -8.16 -0.74
C GLY A 108 -3.97 -8.34 -1.30
N ASN A 109 -4.30 -9.50 -1.87
CA ASN A 109 -5.62 -9.81 -2.40
C ASN A 109 -6.36 -10.82 -1.52
N LEU A 110 -6.54 -10.47 -0.24
CA LEU A 110 -7.21 -11.32 0.76
C LEU A 110 -8.74 -11.40 0.55
N ASN A 111 -9.28 -10.45 -0.22
CA ASN A 111 -10.71 -10.33 -0.51
C ASN A 111 -11.12 -11.07 -1.80
N GLY A 112 -10.20 -11.81 -2.44
CA GLY A 112 -10.51 -12.56 -3.66
C GLY A 112 -10.89 -11.70 -4.88
N MET A 113 -10.45 -10.44 -4.93
CA MET A 113 -10.77 -9.52 -6.03
C MET A 113 -10.22 -10.03 -7.37
N SER A 114 -10.94 -9.78 -8.46
CA SER A 114 -10.45 -10.09 -9.80
C SER A 114 -9.21 -9.26 -10.16
N ALA A 115 -8.40 -9.72 -11.12
CA ALA A 115 -7.19 -9.01 -11.55
C ALA A 115 -7.45 -7.56 -11.96
N LYS A 116 -8.63 -7.28 -12.53
CA LYS A 116 -9.04 -5.95 -12.97
C LYS A 116 -9.40 -5.06 -11.77
N GLU A 117 -10.26 -5.56 -10.87
CA GLU A 117 -10.65 -4.85 -9.64
C GLU A 117 -9.44 -4.57 -8.75
N TYR A 118 -8.47 -5.48 -8.72
CA TYR A 118 -7.23 -5.29 -7.99
C TYR A 118 -6.36 -4.17 -8.57
N ILE A 119 -6.21 -4.12 -9.90
CA ILE A 119 -5.48 -3.04 -10.58
C ILE A 119 -6.18 -1.71 -10.39
N ASP A 120 -7.53 -1.70 -10.44
CA ASP A 120 -8.36 -0.53 -10.17
C ASP A 120 -8.21 -0.05 -8.72
N SER A 121 -8.10 -0.97 -7.76
CA SER A 121 -7.82 -0.64 -6.36
C SER A 121 -6.43 -0.01 -6.15
N ILE A 122 -5.40 -0.49 -6.86
CA ILE A 122 -4.03 0.03 -6.69
C ILE A 122 -3.80 1.35 -7.41
N TYR A 123 -4.18 1.42 -8.68
CA TYR A 123 -3.84 2.55 -9.55
C TYR A 123 -5.00 3.53 -9.76
N GLY A 124 -6.10 3.30 -9.05
CA GLY A 124 -7.34 4.02 -9.22
C GLY A 124 -8.19 3.43 -10.34
N SER A 125 -9.51 3.45 -10.11
CA SER A 125 -10.51 3.01 -11.07
C SER A 125 -10.65 4.02 -12.21
N THR A 126 -10.26 5.28 -11.96
CA THR A 126 -10.36 6.35 -12.95
C THR A 126 -9.10 6.41 -13.84
N LEU A 127 -9.29 6.74 -15.12
CA LEU A 127 -8.18 7.06 -16.01
C LEU A 127 -7.29 8.18 -15.43
N PHE A 128 -7.87 9.07 -14.64
CA PHE A 128 -7.20 10.22 -14.05
C PHE A 128 -6.15 9.82 -13.00
N GLU A 129 -6.53 8.99 -12.02
CA GLU A 129 -5.62 8.48 -10.99
C GLU A 129 -4.44 7.72 -11.64
N ARG A 130 -4.73 6.94 -12.68
CA ARG A 130 -3.71 6.23 -13.47
C ARG A 130 -2.70 7.17 -14.14
N TRP A 131 -3.13 8.37 -14.58
CA TRP A 131 -2.21 9.38 -15.13
C TRP A 131 -1.30 9.99 -14.09
N ILE A 132 -1.77 10.19 -12.86
CA ILE A 132 -0.95 10.70 -11.75
C ILE A 132 0.18 9.73 -11.42
N TYR A 133 -0.11 8.43 -11.40
CA TYR A 133 0.90 7.39 -11.24
C TYR A 133 1.96 7.42 -12.37
N PHE A 134 1.56 7.71 -13.60
CA PHE A 134 2.51 7.88 -14.71
C PHE A 134 3.38 9.13 -14.55
N ILE A 135 2.81 10.24 -14.06
CA ILE A 135 3.54 11.48 -13.74
C ILE A 135 4.58 11.23 -12.65
N VAL A 136 4.20 10.54 -11.58
CA VAL A 136 5.10 10.19 -10.49
C VAL A 136 6.24 9.29 -10.98
N TRP A 137 5.94 8.33 -11.86
CA TRP A 137 6.96 7.51 -12.49
C TRP A 137 7.96 8.32 -13.32
N ILE A 138 7.49 9.33 -14.07
CA ILE A 138 8.36 10.26 -14.80
C ILE A 138 9.35 10.96 -13.86
N VAL A 139 8.89 11.45 -12.70
CA VAL A 139 9.77 12.13 -11.74
C VAL A 139 10.82 11.17 -11.17
N ILE A 140 10.43 9.93 -10.84
CA ILE A 140 11.35 8.88 -10.37
C ILE A 140 12.41 8.56 -11.43
N ALA A 141 12.00 8.39 -12.68
CA ALA A 141 12.91 8.13 -13.79
C ALA A 141 13.86 9.31 -14.02
N GLY A 142 13.36 10.55 -13.91
CA GLY A 142 14.17 11.76 -14.01
C GLY A 142 15.27 11.82 -12.95
N PHE A 143 14.94 11.54 -11.70
CA PHE A 143 15.88 11.47 -10.59
C PHE A 143 16.89 10.33 -10.74
N ALA A 144 16.45 9.14 -11.15
CA ALA A 144 17.37 8.03 -11.41
C ALA A 144 18.41 8.38 -12.50
N LEU A 145 17.98 9.09 -13.55
CA LEU A 145 18.82 9.50 -14.67
C LEU A 145 19.75 10.66 -14.33
N SER A 146 19.37 11.57 -13.43
CA SER A 146 20.23 12.69 -13.01
C SER A 146 21.49 12.22 -12.27
N LEU A 147 21.45 11.04 -11.68
CA LEU A 147 22.55 10.40 -10.98
C LEU A 147 23.59 9.74 -11.89
N PHE A 148 23.34 9.66 -13.22
CA PHE A 148 24.28 9.08 -14.18
C PHE A 148 25.74 9.61 -14.08
N PRO A 149 26.00 10.91 -13.86
CA PRO A 149 27.36 11.43 -13.75
C PRO A 149 28.17 10.80 -12.61
N LEU A 150 27.52 10.26 -11.57
CA LEU A 150 28.17 9.57 -10.45
C LEU A 150 28.86 8.26 -10.83
N VAL A 151 28.59 7.72 -12.02
CA VAL A 151 29.26 6.53 -12.55
C VAL A 151 30.73 6.82 -12.86
N PHE A 152 31.07 8.07 -13.20
CA PHE A 152 32.41 8.47 -13.67
C PHE A 152 33.18 9.39 -12.71
N GLU A 153 32.54 9.91 -11.66
CA GLU A 153 33.19 10.81 -10.70
C GLU A 153 34.20 10.06 -9.81
N LYS A 154 35.41 10.61 -9.70
CA LYS A 154 36.56 9.97 -9.05
C LYS A 154 36.72 10.43 -7.60
N ASN A 155 36.34 11.67 -7.31
CA ASN A 155 36.59 12.28 -6.00
C ASN A 155 35.42 12.02 -5.05
N LYS A 156 35.67 11.33 -3.94
CA LYS A 156 34.65 11.07 -2.89
C LYS A 156 33.93 12.34 -2.44
N LYS A 157 34.65 13.45 -2.24
CA LYS A 157 34.05 14.74 -1.85
C LYS A 157 33.09 15.31 -2.92
N ARG A 158 33.45 15.23 -4.20
CA ARG A 158 32.59 15.70 -5.30
C ARG A 158 31.42 14.77 -5.56
N TRP A 159 31.64 13.47 -5.37
CA TRP A 159 30.60 12.45 -5.46
C TRP A 159 29.49 12.69 -4.43
N ILE A 160 29.87 12.90 -3.16
CA ILE A 160 28.91 13.23 -2.10
C ILE A 160 28.25 14.59 -2.35
N ALA A 161 29.04 15.61 -2.71
CA ALA A 161 28.49 16.94 -2.99
C ALA A 161 27.48 16.93 -4.14
N TYR A 162 27.73 16.14 -5.19
CA TYR A 162 26.81 16.01 -6.32
C TYR A 162 25.49 15.39 -5.89
N ILE A 163 25.52 14.31 -5.10
CA ILE A 163 24.28 13.70 -4.57
C ILE A 163 23.49 14.72 -3.77
N VAL A 164 24.14 15.45 -2.85
CA VAL A 164 23.46 16.45 -2.03
C VAL A 164 22.83 17.56 -2.89
N VAL A 165 23.58 18.10 -3.85
CA VAL A 165 23.09 19.17 -4.74
C VAL A 165 21.94 18.68 -5.62
N ASP A 166 22.08 17.51 -6.25
CA ASP A 166 21.05 16.92 -7.12
C ASP A 166 19.77 16.66 -6.32
N SER A 167 19.89 16.10 -5.12
CA SER A 167 18.76 15.86 -4.23
C SER A 167 18.08 17.13 -3.75
N VAL A 168 18.82 18.21 -3.48
CA VAL A 168 18.23 19.52 -3.16
C VAL A 168 17.46 20.09 -4.36
N ILE A 169 18.00 19.97 -5.57
CA ILE A 169 17.33 20.42 -6.80
C ILE A 169 16.04 19.64 -7.02
N PHE A 170 16.06 18.31 -6.88
CA PHE A 170 14.87 17.47 -7.03
C PHE A 170 13.83 17.70 -5.92
N ALA A 171 14.27 17.93 -4.68
CA ALA A 171 13.37 18.30 -3.59
C ALA A 171 12.71 19.68 -3.85
N ALA A 172 13.47 20.65 -4.37
CA ALA A 172 12.93 21.95 -4.77
C ALA A 172 11.94 21.82 -5.93
N LEU A 173 12.23 21.02 -6.95
CA LEU A 173 11.32 20.70 -8.05
C LEU A 173 10.00 20.11 -7.53
N CYS A 174 10.06 19.12 -6.63
CA CYS A 174 8.88 18.53 -6.02
C CYS A 174 8.06 19.59 -5.25
N LYS A 175 8.72 20.45 -4.46
CA LYS A 175 8.06 21.55 -3.74
C LYS A 175 7.42 22.57 -4.67
N VAL A 176 8.04 22.90 -5.81
CA VAL A 176 7.47 23.80 -6.82
C VAL A 176 6.22 23.18 -7.44
N ILE A 177 6.25 21.88 -7.78
CA ILE A 177 5.06 21.17 -8.30
C ILE A 177 3.94 21.21 -7.25
N ILE A 178 4.25 20.93 -5.98
CA ILE A 178 3.28 21.02 -4.87
C ILE A 178 2.72 22.45 -4.73
N ALA A 179 3.57 23.48 -4.82
CA ALA A 179 3.15 24.88 -4.75
C ALA A 179 2.22 25.27 -5.90
N ILE A 180 2.48 24.80 -7.13
CA ILE A 180 1.60 25.00 -8.29
C ILE A 180 0.26 24.31 -8.07
N CYS A 181 0.25 23.07 -7.56
CA CYS A 181 -0.99 22.38 -7.21
C CYS A 181 -1.81 23.16 -6.17
N ASN A 182 -1.15 23.70 -5.14
CA ASN A 182 -1.79 24.51 -4.09
C ASN A 182 -2.28 25.89 -4.60
N TRP A 183 -1.62 26.48 -5.59
CA TRP A 183 -2.02 27.77 -6.15
C TRP A 183 -3.30 27.65 -7.00
N ILE A 184 -3.45 26.53 -7.70
CA ILE A 184 -4.63 26.24 -8.55
C ILE A 184 -5.84 25.79 -7.70
N LEU A 185 -5.60 25.12 -6.57
CA LEU A 185 -6.63 24.68 -5.63
C LEU A 185 -6.31 25.18 -4.20
N PRO A 186 -6.80 26.38 -3.81
CA PRO A 186 -6.53 26.92 -2.49
C PRO A 186 -7.15 26.05 -1.39
N GLN A 187 -6.27 25.53 -0.52
CA GLN A 187 -6.47 24.57 0.59
C GLN A 187 -7.43 25.02 1.73
N LYS A 188 -8.31 26.01 1.53
CA LYS A 188 -8.96 26.73 2.64
C LYS A 188 -9.94 25.91 3.53
N LYS A 189 -10.26 24.65 3.23
CA LYS A 189 -11.17 23.81 4.05
C LYS A 189 -10.91 22.28 4.00
N ARG A 190 -9.67 21.78 4.16
CA ARG A 190 -9.45 20.32 4.31
C ARG A 190 -8.41 19.99 5.40
N ARG A 191 -8.79 19.12 6.33
CA ARG A 191 -7.97 18.63 7.46
C ARG A 191 -7.15 17.39 7.06
N MET A 192 -6.32 17.47 6.02
CA MET A 192 -5.45 16.35 5.61
C MET A 192 -3.98 16.79 5.68
N HIS A 193 -3.15 16.01 6.37
CA HIS A 193 -1.69 16.19 6.38
C HIS A 193 -1.07 15.53 5.13
N LEU A 194 -1.05 16.26 4.02
CA LEU A 194 -0.37 15.82 2.82
C LEU A 194 1.15 15.93 2.97
N LYS A 195 1.85 14.78 2.90
CA LYS A 195 3.31 14.70 3.07
C LYS A 195 4.05 14.59 1.74
N ASN A 196 3.56 13.77 0.80
CA ASN A 196 4.34 13.36 -0.38
C ASN A 196 3.74 13.89 -1.69
N LEU A 197 4.55 14.02 -2.74
CA LEU A 197 4.11 14.54 -4.05
C LEU A 197 2.91 13.77 -4.63
N LEU A 198 2.91 12.44 -4.51
CA LEU A 198 1.82 11.57 -4.98
C LEU A 198 0.48 11.95 -4.32
N ASP A 199 0.46 12.20 -3.02
CA ASP A 199 -0.76 12.53 -2.28
C ASP A 199 -1.35 13.87 -2.78
N TYR A 200 -0.47 14.86 -3.02
CA TYR A 200 -0.88 16.16 -3.56
C TYR A 200 -1.45 16.03 -4.97
N LEU A 201 -0.90 15.12 -5.78
CA LEU A 201 -1.38 14.88 -7.14
C LEU A 201 -2.68 14.07 -7.15
N LEU A 202 -2.86 13.09 -6.26
CA LEU A 202 -4.10 12.30 -6.16
C LEU A 202 -5.32 13.15 -5.79
N LEU A 203 -5.15 14.17 -4.94
CA LEU A 203 -6.24 15.09 -4.60
C LEU A 203 -6.53 16.15 -5.67
N PHE A 204 -5.68 16.27 -6.68
CA PHE A 204 -5.81 17.27 -7.74
C PHE A 204 -6.87 16.84 -8.75
N HIS A 205 -8.09 17.35 -8.72
CA HIS A 205 -9.10 16.99 -9.75
C HIS A 205 -8.83 17.77 -11.05
N MET A 206 -8.25 17.12 -12.08
CA MET A 206 -7.91 17.81 -13.34
C MET A 206 -9.13 18.10 -14.22
N PRO A 207 -9.32 19.36 -14.68
CA PRO A 207 -10.35 19.67 -15.64
C PRO A 207 -9.90 19.30 -17.06
N ARG A 208 -10.68 18.44 -17.73
CA ARG A 208 -10.61 18.07 -19.17
C ARG A 208 -9.32 17.37 -19.67
N ARG A 209 -9.52 16.42 -20.59
CA ARG A 209 -8.47 15.61 -21.26
C ARG A 209 -7.34 16.42 -21.90
N LEU A 210 -7.62 17.63 -22.38
CA LEU A 210 -6.63 18.52 -23.02
C LEU A 210 -5.59 19.04 -22.03
N PHE A 211 -5.99 19.34 -20.80
CA PHE A 211 -5.07 19.83 -19.77
C PHE A 211 -4.09 18.72 -19.35
N ALA A 212 -4.55 17.47 -19.29
CA ALA A 212 -3.70 16.31 -19.02
C ALA A 212 -2.62 16.10 -20.10
N ILE A 213 -2.99 16.22 -21.38
CA ILE A 213 -2.05 16.12 -22.50
C ILE A 213 -0.98 17.23 -22.42
N LEU A 214 -1.37 18.45 -22.06
CA LEU A 214 -0.44 19.57 -21.90
C LEU A 214 0.53 19.36 -20.73
N ILE A 215 0.05 18.85 -19.58
CA ILE A 215 0.93 18.52 -18.45
C ILE A 215 1.92 17.42 -18.83
N ILE A 216 1.46 16.34 -19.48
CA ILE A 216 2.33 15.24 -19.94
C ILE A 216 3.37 15.77 -20.94
N GLY A 217 2.94 16.59 -21.90
CA GLY A 217 3.84 17.23 -22.86
C GLY A 217 4.91 18.07 -22.15
N SER A 218 4.51 18.90 -21.18
CA SER A 218 5.44 19.71 -20.39
C SER A 218 6.42 18.87 -19.58
N MET A 219 5.97 17.75 -19.01
CA MET A 219 6.81 16.86 -18.20
C MET A 219 7.78 16.04 -19.05
N LEU A 220 7.38 15.61 -20.25
CA LEU A 220 8.28 14.98 -21.21
C LEU A 220 9.35 15.97 -21.70
N VAL A 221 8.98 17.24 -21.87
CA VAL A 221 9.94 18.31 -22.18
C VAL A 221 10.91 18.53 -21.01
N VAL A 222 10.44 18.55 -19.76
CA VAL A 222 11.29 18.65 -18.57
C VAL A 222 12.22 17.44 -18.45
N LEU A 223 11.73 16.21 -18.67
CA LEU A 223 12.57 15.01 -18.74
C LEU A 223 13.62 15.11 -19.84
N GLY A 224 13.24 15.58 -21.02
CA GLY A 224 14.15 15.82 -22.13
C GLY A 224 15.21 16.87 -21.76
N ALA A 225 14.83 17.92 -21.05
CA ALA A 225 15.72 18.95 -20.55
C ALA A 225 16.67 18.41 -19.48
N ILE A 226 16.21 17.57 -18.55
CA ILE A 226 17.04 16.88 -17.56
C ILE A 226 18.04 15.96 -18.28
N ALA A 227 17.58 15.13 -19.21
CA ALA A 227 18.46 14.26 -19.99
C ALA A 227 19.50 15.05 -20.80
N PHE A 228 19.11 16.18 -21.38
CA PHE A 228 20.02 17.08 -22.09
C PHE A 228 21.01 17.77 -21.15
N PHE A 229 20.56 18.21 -19.97
CA PHE A 229 21.40 18.82 -18.95
C PHE A 229 22.42 17.83 -18.40
N VAL A 230 21.98 16.61 -18.07
CA VAL A 230 22.84 15.49 -17.65
C VAL A 230 23.85 15.16 -18.75
N TYR A 231 23.43 15.15 -20.01
CA TYR A 231 24.34 14.96 -21.14
C TYR A 231 25.36 16.09 -21.26
N LYS A 232 24.95 17.36 -21.10
CA LYS A 232 25.83 18.54 -21.17
C LYS A 232 26.79 18.59 -19.97
N LEU A 233 26.32 18.27 -18.78
CA LEU A 233 27.13 18.21 -17.56
C LEU A 233 28.17 17.08 -17.67
N SER A 234 27.74 15.89 -18.11
CA SER A 234 28.64 14.78 -18.44
C SER A 234 29.64 15.19 -19.54
N TYR A 235 29.21 15.99 -20.51
CA TYR A 235 30.09 16.48 -21.56
C TYR A 235 31.16 17.45 -21.03
N VAL A 236 30.82 18.37 -20.14
CA VAL A 236 31.76 19.34 -19.56
C VAL A 236 32.74 18.65 -18.61
N LEU A 237 32.25 17.73 -17.78
CA LEU A 237 33.07 16.99 -16.82
C LEU A 237 34.01 15.98 -17.51
N TYR A 238 33.55 15.34 -18.59
CA TYR A 238 34.20 14.15 -19.14
C TYR A 238 34.67 14.28 -20.61
N SER A 239 34.55 15.47 -21.23
CA SER A 239 35.17 15.70 -22.54
C SER A 239 36.69 15.55 -22.48
N PRO A 240 37.32 15.08 -23.57
CA PRO A 240 38.78 15.04 -23.65
C PRO A 240 39.33 16.46 -23.51
N LYS A 241 40.20 16.67 -22.49
CA LYS A 241 40.91 17.94 -22.31
C LYS A 241 41.82 18.18 -23.51
N LYS A 242 41.82 19.40 -24.04
CA LYS A 242 42.71 19.80 -25.16
C LYS A 242 44.16 19.48 -24.79
N GLY A 243 44.83 18.63 -25.59
CA GLY A 243 46.25 18.32 -25.44
C GLY A 243 46.63 16.84 -25.23
N VAL A 244 45.67 15.92 -25.02
CA VAL A 244 45.99 14.48 -24.92
C VAL A 244 46.02 13.85 -26.31
N ILE A 245 47.22 13.74 -26.90
CA ILE A 245 47.43 13.05 -28.18
C ILE A 245 47.39 11.53 -27.93
N VAL A 246 46.51 10.84 -28.65
CA VAL A 246 46.37 9.38 -28.61
C VAL A 246 47.64 8.74 -29.20
N LYS A 247 48.42 8.03 -28.38
CA LYS A 247 49.72 7.44 -28.77
C LYS A 247 49.63 6.29 -29.79
N ASN A 248 48.43 5.78 -30.14
CA ASN A 248 48.28 4.80 -31.22
C ASN A 248 46.85 4.79 -31.82
N PRO A 249 46.61 5.43 -32.97
CA PRO A 249 45.32 5.35 -33.68
C PRO A 249 45.12 4.03 -34.45
N ALA A 250 46.16 3.18 -34.58
CA ALA A 250 46.16 1.97 -35.40
C ALA A 250 45.47 0.75 -34.76
N GLU A 251 45.31 0.70 -33.43
CA GLU A 251 44.55 -0.38 -32.74
C GLU A 251 43.02 -0.30 -32.96
N PHE A 252 42.54 0.76 -33.63
CA PHE A 252 41.11 1.03 -33.84
C PHE A 252 40.62 0.81 -35.28
N ARG A 253 41.29 -0.05 -36.07
CA ARG A 253 40.79 -0.45 -37.40
C ARG A 253 39.48 -1.26 -37.31
N THR A 254 38.66 -1.14 -38.35
CA THR A 254 37.35 -1.80 -38.53
C THR A 254 37.47 -3.33 -38.59
N LEU A 255 36.52 -4.03 -37.95
CA LEU A 255 36.44 -5.51 -37.80
C LEU A 255 36.62 -6.28 -39.12
N SER A 256 37.40 -7.36 -39.09
CA SER A 256 37.47 -8.35 -40.18
C SER A 256 36.22 -9.27 -40.19
N LEU A 257 35.94 -9.91 -41.33
CA LEU A 257 34.73 -10.75 -41.53
C LEU A 257 34.67 -11.97 -40.60
N THR A 258 35.81 -12.49 -40.16
CA THR A 258 35.92 -13.61 -39.22
C THR A 258 35.49 -13.22 -37.81
N GLU A 259 35.90 -12.04 -37.34
CA GLU A 259 35.51 -11.52 -36.02
C GLU A 259 34.02 -11.15 -35.93
N LYS A 260 33.37 -10.75 -37.03
CA LYS A 260 31.91 -10.53 -37.08
C LYS A 260 31.13 -11.81 -36.78
N ARG A 261 31.60 -12.96 -37.25
CA ARG A 261 30.95 -14.27 -37.07
C ARG A 261 31.05 -14.75 -35.62
N ASP A 262 32.21 -14.53 -34.98
CA ASP A 262 32.42 -14.88 -33.58
C ASP A 262 31.69 -13.94 -32.61
N ASN A 263 31.51 -12.67 -32.98
CA ASN A 263 30.70 -11.73 -32.20
C ASN A 263 29.20 -12.06 -32.27
N LEU A 264 28.74 -12.64 -33.38
CA LEU A 264 27.37 -13.15 -33.53
C LEU A 264 27.16 -14.39 -32.66
N ARG A 265 28.14 -15.31 -32.61
CA ARG A 265 28.15 -16.45 -31.70
C ARG A 265 28.21 -16.02 -30.22
N GLY A 266 28.98 -14.99 -29.90
CA GLY A 266 29.05 -14.41 -28.55
C GLY A 266 27.73 -13.75 -28.12
N LYS A 267 27.07 -13.02 -29.02
CA LYS A 267 25.72 -12.48 -28.79
C LYS A 267 24.69 -13.59 -28.59
N LEU A 268 24.77 -14.66 -29.38
CA LEU A 268 23.90 -15.81 -29.24
C LEU A 268 24.14 -16.49 -27.88
N LYS A 269 25.40 -16.68 -27.46
CA LYS A 269 25.75 -17.26 -26.16
C LYS A 269 25.27 -16.40 -24.98
N LEU A 270 25.41 -15.08 -25.06
CA LEU A 270 24.92 -14.17 -24.01
C LEU A 270 23.40 -14.13 -23.95
N ALA A 271 22.72 -14.05 -25.10
CA ALA A 271 21.26 -14.12 -25.17
C ALA A 271 20.75 -15.47 -24.64
N VAL A 272 21.39 -16.57 -25.02
CA VAL A 272 21.11 -17.91 -24.49
C VAL A 272 21.37 -17.96 -22.99
N ALA A 273 22.47 -17.40 -22.47
CA ALA A 273 22.74 -17.38 -21.04
C ALA A 273 21.72 -16.56 -20.24
N VAL A 274 21.29 -15.40 -20.77
CA VAL A 274 20.24 -14.57 -20.15
C VAL A 274 18.91 -15.33 -20.16
N VAL A 275 18.52 -15.91 -21.29
CA VAL A 275 17.31 -16.73 -21.40
C VAL A 275 17.40 -17.94 -20.47
N LEU A 276 18.55 -18.62 -20.39
CA LEU A 276 18.77 -19.76 -19.50
C LEU A 276 18.67 -19.33 -18.03
N SER A 277 19.21 -18.16 -17.67
CA SER A 277 19.09 -17.63 -16.31
C SER A 277 17.66 -17.24 -15.97
N VAL A 278 16.90 -16.66 -16.90
CA VAL A 278 15.45 -16.39 -16.71
C VAL A 278 14.67 -17.70 -16.61
N VAL A 279 15.02 -18.72 -17.39
CA VAL A 279 14.42 -20.06 -17.33
C VAL A 279 14.79 -20.78 -16.04
N ILE A 280 16.02 -20.65 -15.53
CA ILE A 280 16.46 -21.23 -14.25
C ILE A 280 15.80 -20.51 -13.08
N ILE A 281 15.67 -19.18 -13.13
CA ILE A 281 14.93 -18.41 -12.13
C ILE A 281 13.43 -18.75 -12.21
N GLY A 282 12.88 -18.90 -13.41
CA GLY A 282 11.49 -19.32 -13.63
C GLY A 282 11.23 -20.75 -13.19
N ALA A 283 12.17 -21.67 -13.42
CA ALA A 283 12.12 -23.06 -12.97
C ALA A 283 12.40 -23.17 -11.46
N GLY A 284 13.25 -22.31 -10.91
CA GLY A 284 13.48 -22.17 -9.48
C GLY A 284 12.24 -21.63 -8.78
N ALA A 285 11.58 -20.62 -9.35
CA ALA A 285 10.30 -20.11 -8.89
C ALA A 285 9.19 -21.16 -9.04
N TYR A 286 9.14 -21.90 -10.16
CA TYR A 286 8.21 -23.01 -10.35
C TYR A 286 8.47 -24.16 -9.38
N LYS A 287 9.73 -24.49 -9.09
CA LYS A 287 10.12 -25.51 -8.12
C LYS A 287 9.88 -25.05 -6.68
N LEU A 288 10.06 -23.76 -6.40
CA LEU A 288 9.68 -23.17 -5.11
C LEU A 288 8.15 -23.20 -4.96
N LEU A 289 7.42 -22.82 -6.00
CA LEU A 289 5.96 -22.92 -6.07
C LEU A 289 5.51 -24.37 -5.94
N SER A 290 6.20 -25.33 -6.56
CA SER A 290 5.87 -26.76 -6.50
C SER A 290 6.33 -27.44 -5.22
N VAL A 291 7.34 -26.92 -4.52
CA VAL A 291 7.70 -27.32 -3.15
C VAL A 291 6.72 -26.71 -2.17
N ILE A 292 6.26 -25.47 -2.38
CA ILE A 292 5.13 -24.89 -1.66
C ILE A 292 3.86 -25.71 -1.93
N ASP A 293 3.67 -26.21 -3.15
CA ASP A 293 2.59 -27.11 -3.61
C ASP A 293 2.71 -28.52 -3.01
N ASN A 294 3.91 -29.11 -2.98
CA ASN A 294 4.15 -30.43 -2.38
C ASN A 294 4.11 -30.38 -0.84
N ASN A 295 4.56 -29.27 -0.24
CA ASN A 295 4.29 -28.94 1.15
C ASN A 295 2.81 -28.55 1.38
N ARG A 296 1.93 -28.52 0.35
CA ARG A 296 0.46 -28.54 0.56
C ARG A 296 -0.04 -29.92 1.02
N ARG A 297 0.77 -30.99 0.93
CA ARG A 297 0.32 -32.36 1.22
C ARG A 297 0.84 -32.94 2.54
N GLN A 298 1.85 -32.35 3.16
CA GLN A 298 2.37 -32.84 4.44
C GLN A 298 1.92 -31.95 5.61
N GLY A 299 0.85 -32.42 6.26
CA GLY A 299 0.65 -32.35 7.71
C GLY A 299 0.79 -31.00 8.40
N GLU A 300 -0.06 -30.02 8.07
CA GLU A 300 -0.35 -28.90 8.97
C GLU A 300 -1.80 -29.06 9.45
N LEU A 301 -2.06 -28.78 10.74
CA LEU A 301 -3.38 -28.81 11.36
C LEU A 301 -4.39 -28.09 10.44
N ASN A 302 -5.28 -28.85 9.82
CA ASN A 302 -6.32 -28.33 8.93
C ASN A 302 -7.41 -27.64 9.77
N TYR A 303 -7.06 -26.52 10.41
CA TYR A 303 -8.06 -25.62 10.96
C TYR A 303 -8.89 -25.08 9.79
N SER A 304 -10.21 -25.26 9.88
CA SER A 304 -11.19 -24.65 8.99
C SER A 304 -11.60 -23.29 9.54
N GLN A 305 -12.23 -22.47 8.71
CA GLN A 305 -12.95 -21.30 9.19
C GLN A 305 -14.09 -21.77 10.10
N VAL A 306 -14.12 -21.26 11.34
CA VAL A 306 -15.15 -21.60 12.35
C VAL A 306 -15.99 -20.39 12.75
N ALA A 307 -15.47 -19.19 12.54
CA ALA A 307 -16.15 -17.93 12.85
C ALA A 307 -15.92 -16.89 11.75
N GLU A 308 -16.79 -15.90 11.69
CA GLU A 308 -16.71 -14.77 10.75
C GLU A 308 -17.23 -13.49 11.40
N CYS A 309 -16.52 -12.36 11.23
CA CYS A 309 -17.04 -11.04 11.60
C CYS A 309 -18.20 -10.66 10.69
N LEU A 310 -19.31 -10.21 11.28
CA LEU A 310 -20.54 -9.89 10.55
C LEU A 310 -20.48 -8.51 9.88
N THR A 311 -19.56 -7.66 10.34
CA THR A 311 -19.33 -6.28 9.89
C THR A 311 -17.88 -6.10 9.46
N LYS A 312 -17.58 -5.01 8.76
CA LYS A 312 -16.20 -4.60 8.40
C LYS A 312 -15.44 -4.00 9.58
N ASP A 313 -16.15 -3.55 10.63
CA ASP A 313 -15.52 -3.17 11.89
C ASP A 313 -14.93 -4.42 12.57
N SER A 314 -13.60 -4.52 12.58
CA SER A 314 -12.85 -5.61 13.18
C SER A 314 -12.74 -5.53 14.70
N ASN A 315 -13.03 -4.37 15.29
CA ASN A 315 -12.74 -4.05 16.69
C ASN A 315 -14.01 -4.04 17.53
N PHE A 316 -15.05 -3.31 17.11
CA PHE A 316 -16.30 -3.21 17.87
C PHE A 316 -17.44 -4.03 17.28
N GLY A 317 -17.25 -4.54 16.07
CA GLY A 317 -18.23 -5.32 15.32
C GLY A 317 -18.50 -6.73 15.88
N PRO A 318 -19.73 -7.25 15.73
CA PRO A 318 -20.08 -8.60 16.17
C PRO A 318 -19.52 -9.67 15.24
N MET A 319 -19.32 -10.87 15.78
CA MET A 319 -18.94 -12.07 15.02
C MET A 319 -19.96 -13.19 15.19
N VAL A 320 -19.98 -14.12 14.25
CA VAL A 320 -20.79 -15.35 14.34
C VAL A 320 -19.88 -16.55 14.60
N TYR A 321 -20.21 -17.33 15.62
CA TYR A 321 -19.60 -18.63 15.90
C TYR A 321 -20.71 -19.62 16.23
N ASN A 322 -20.70 -20.79 15.58
CA ASN A 322 -21.71 -21.83 15.77
C ASN A 322 -23.18 -21.34 15.67
N LYS A 323 -23.45 -20.44 14.70
CA LYS A 323 -24.76 -19.78 14.46
C LYS A 323 -25.25 -18.86 15.59
N GLU A 324 -24.42 -18.60 16.59
CA GLU A 324 -24.68 -17.63 17.64
C GLU A 324 -23.84 -16.38 17.42
N VAL A 325 -24.37 -15.23 17.84
CA VAL A 325 -23.68 -13.94 17.71
C VAL A 325 -22.94 -13.63 19.00
N TYR A 326 -21.68 -13.25 18.83
CA TYR A 326 -20.78 -12.81 19.88
C TYR A 326 -20.36 -11.37 19.62
N VAL A 327 -20.09 -10.63 20.70
CA VAL A 327 -19.65 -9.24 20.64
C VAL A 327 -18.33 -9.07 21.37
N PRO A 328 -17.48 -8.13 20.92
CA PRO A 328 -16.20 -7.89 21.56
C PRO A 328 -16.41 -7.22 22.93
N ILE A 329 -15.65 -7.68 23.92
CA ILE A 329 -15.66 -7.22 25.31
C ILE A 329 -14.28 -6.74 25.73
N ASP A 330 -14.23 -5.84 26.71
CA ASP A 330 -12.98 -5.29 27.25
C ASP A 330 -12.43 -6.20 28.36
N LYS A 331 -11.97 -7.39 27.98
CA LYS A 331 -11.35 -8.35 28.91
C LYS A 331 -10.08 -8.93 28.30
N GLU A 332 -8.98 -8.81 29.02
CA GLU A 332 -7.73 -9.47 28.65
C GLU A 332 -7.82 -10.97 28.96
N LEU A 333 -7.64 -11.81 27.94
CA LEU A 333 -7.68 -13.27 28.03
C LEU A 333 -6.36 -13.85 27.50
N SER A 334 -5.97 -15.02 27.99
CA SER A 334 -4.72 -15.70 27.61
C SER A 334 -4.92 -17.19 27.33
N PHE A 335 -5.99 -17.54 26.62
CA PHE A 335 -6.33 -18.92 26.21
C PHE A 335 -5.39 -19.48 25.14
N ASP A 336 -4.62 -18.62 24.47
CA ASP A 336 -3.65 -18.95 23.42
C ASP A 336 -2.42 -19.73 23.91
N THR A 337 -2.18 -19.76 25.22
CA THR A 337 -1.11 -20.57 25.84
C THR A 337 -1.34 -22.08 25.70
N HIS A 338 -2.58 -22.54 25.54
CA HIS A 338 -2.92 -23.96 25.48
C HIS A 338 -3.52 -24.34 24.11
N LYS A 339 -2.75 -25.07 23.29
CA LYS A 339 -3.16 -25.52 21.94
C LYS A 339 -4.44 -26.37 21.90
N GLU A 340 -4.80 -27.02 23.01
CA GLU A 340 -6.02 -27.84 23.11
C GLU A 340 -7.31 -27.01 23.06
N ASN A 341 -7.20 -25.69 23.29
CA ASN A 341 -8.33 -24.77 23.29
C ASN A 341 -8.61 -24.13 21.92
N THR A 342 -7.78 -24.41 20.91
CA THR A 342 -7.93 -23.82 19.57
C THR A 342 -9.09 -24.46 18.81
N LEU A 343 -10.03 -23.65 18.35
CA LEU A 343 -11.21 -24.06 17.59
C LEU A 343 -10.96 -24.04 16.07
N GLY A 344 -10.31 -23.00 15.56
CA GLY A 344 -10.06 -22.82 14.13
C GLY A 344 -9.81 -21.36 13.76
N TYR A 345 -9.92 -21.04 12.48
CA TYR A 345 -9.72 -19.66 11.99
C TYR A 345 -10.99 -18.82 12.13
N ILE A 346 -10.81 -17.55 12.49
CA ILE A 346 -11.83 -16.51 12.41
C ILE A 346 -11.54 -15.61 11.21
N ALA A 347 -12.53 -15.45 10.31
CA ALA A 347 -12.42 -14.58 9.16
C ALA A 347 -12.94 -13.17 9.46
N TYR A 348 -12.30 -12.12 8.95
CA TYR A 348 -13.01 -10.85 8.79
C TYR A 348 -14.01 -10.95 7.64
N LYS A 349 -15.01 -10.07 7.62
CA LYS A 349 -16.10 -10.10 6.63
C LYS A 349 -15.56 -10.12 5.20
N GLY A 350 -15.90 -11.18 4.46
CA GLY A 350 -15.50 -11.34 3.05
C GLY A 350 -14.04 -11.73 2.81
N GLN A 351 -13.29 -12.12 3.85
CA GLN A 351 -11.93 -12.64 3.70
C GLN A 351 -11.91 -14.15 3.44
N ASP A 352 -11.02 -14.59 2.55
CA ASP A 352 -10.82 -16.02 2.28
C ASP A 352 -9.76 -16.64 3.19
N CYS A 353 -10.21 -17.31 4.26
CA CYS A 353 -9.37 -18.06 5.19
C CYS A 353 -8.79 -19.36 4.60
N ASN A 354 -9.27 -19.82 3.44
CA ASN A 354 -8.70 -20.98 2.78
C ASN A 354 -7.37 -20.66 2.09
N ASN A 355 -7.06 -19.38 1.90
CA ASN A 355 -5.80 -18.94 1.35
C ASN A 355 -4.64 -19.31 2.30
N LYS A 356 -3.67 -20.09 1.80
CA LYS A 356 -2.51 -20.52 2.60
C LYS A 356 -1.65 -19.35 3.09
N ILE A 357 -1.65 -18.21 2.40
CA ILE A 357 -0.94 -17.02 2.87
C ILE A 357 -1.63 -16.42 4.10
N TYR A 358 -2.96 -16.39 4.12
CA TYR A 358 -3.72 -15.97 5.30
C TYR A 358 -3.30 -16.80 6.52
N LYS A 359 -3.25 -18.14 6.37
CA LYS A 359 -2.83 -19.08 7.42
C LYS A 359 -1.39 -18.84 7.92
N LEU A 360 -0.50 -18.33 7.06
CA LEU A 360 0.91 -18.10 7.39
C LEU A 360 1.20 -16.70 7.94
N THR A 361 0.36 -15.71 7.66
CA THR A 361 0.70 -14.28 7.88
C THR A 361 -0.27 -13.53 8.78
N ILE A 362 -1.56 -13.88 8.76
CA ILE A 362 -2.60 -13.24 9.59
C ILE A 362 -3.05 -14.24 10.64
N GLY A 363 -3.50 -15.42 10.18
CA GLY A 363 -3.71 -16.61 10.98
C GLY A 363 -4.48 -16.37 12.28
N ASN A 364 -5.55 -15.56 12.25
CA ASN A 364 -6.33 -15.29 13.44
C ASN A 364 -7.03 -16.58 13.89
N LEU A 365 -6.57 -17.12 15.01
CA LEU A 365 -7.09 -18.33 15.62
C LEU A 365 -8.06 -17.97 16.72
N LEU A 366 -9.17 -18.72 16.76
CA LEU A 366 -10.18 -18.62 17.79
C LEU A 366 -9.93 -19.67 18.85
N TYR A 367 -9.90 -19.25 20.10
CA TYR A 367 -9.71 -20.08 21.28
C TYR A 367 -10.94 -19.99 22.19
N LYS A 368 -11.22 -21.08 22.90
CA LYS A 368 -12.22 -21.13 23.97
C LYS A 368 -11.57 -21.26 25.34
N SER A 369 -12.31 -20.92 26.39
CA SER A 369 -11.85 -21.20 27.75
C SER A 369 -11.68 -22.70 28.01
N SER A 370 -10.81 -23.02 28.95
CA SER A 370 -10.59 -24.40 29.39
C SER A 370 -11.86 -24.93 30.08
N PRO A 371 -12.23 -26.21 29.91
CA PRO A 371 -13.39 -26.80 30.59
C PRO A 371 -13.37 -26.69 32.12
N ASN A 372 -12.18 -26.49 32.71
CA ASN A 372 -12.00 -26.36 34.16
C ASN A 372 -12.15 -24.91 34.67
N ASP A 373 -12.20 -23.93 33.77
CA ASP A 373 -12.31 -22.52 34.09
C ASP A 373 -13.78 -22.07 34.02
N LYS A 374 -14.47 -22.21 35.15
CA LYS A 374 -15.89 -21.83 35.29
C LYS A 374 -16.12 -20.32 35.27
N GLU A 375 -15.10 -19.52 35.57
CA GLU A 375 -15.23 -18.06 35.60
C GLU A 375 -15.32 -17.48 34.18
N ASN A 376 -14.59 -18.10 33.25
CA ASN A 376 -14.54 -17.69 31.85
C ASN A 376 -15.39 -18.59 30.92
N GLU A 377 -16.38 -19.29 31.47
CA GLU A 377 -17.22 -20.20 30.70
C GLU A 377 -17.99 -19.45 29.60
N GLY A 378 -17.81 -19.89 28.35
CA GLY A 378 -18.48 -19.32 27.17
C GLY A 378 -17.79 -18.11 26.53
N LEU A 379 -16.65 -17.65 27.07
CA LEU A 379 -15.81 -16.64 26.46
C LEU A 379 -14.96 -17.22 25.32
N LEU A 380 -14.76 -16.41 24.29
CA LEU A 380 -13.91 -16.71 23.15
C LEU A 380 -12.81 -15.67 23.04
N GLN A 381 -11.63 -16.10 22.61
CA GLN A 381 -10.51 -15.22 22.36
C GLN A 381 -10.02 -15.39 20.93
N MET A 382 -9.84 -14.28 20.22
CA MET A 382 -9.06 -14.23 19.00
C MET A 382 -7.61 -13.89 19.35
N SER A 383 -6.67 -14.66 18.80
CA SER A 383 -5.23 -14.38 18.90
C SER A 383 -4.58 -14.66 17.53
N GLY A 384 -3.70 -13.76 17.10
CA GLY A 384 -3.10 -13.74 15.77
C GLY A 384 -2.50 -12.39 15.45
N ALA A 385 -3.00 -11.74 14.39
CA ALA A 385 -2.66 -10.35 14.05
C ALA A 385 -3.25 -9.36 15.06
N ASP A 386 -4.47 -9.62 15.52
CA ASP A 386 -5.19 -8.82 16.50
C ASP A 386 -5.61 -9.68 17.69
N TYR A 387 -5.88 -9.03 18.84
CA TYR A 387 -6.28 -9.68 20.08
C TYR A 387 -7.61 -9.10 20.54
N ASN A 388 -8.68 -9.89 20.45
CA ASN A 388 -10.00 -9.51 20.92
C ASN A 388 -10.61 -10.62 21.76
N ALA A 389 -11.29 -10.25 22.84
CA ALA A 389 -12.13 -11.14 23.62
C ALA A 389 -13.59 -10.97 23.19
N PHE A 390 -14.34 -12.07 23.16
CA PHE A 390 -15.72 -12.08 22.70
C PHE A 390 -16.62 -12.86 23.66
N GLU A 391 -17.85 -12.38 23.81
CA GLU A 391 -18.88 -13.00 24.63
C GLU A 391 -20.22 -13.08 23.90
N LYS A 392 -21.04 -14.06 24.27
CA LYS A 392 -22.38 -14.23 23.68
C LYS A 392 -23.23 -13.01 23.98
N VAL A 393 -23.82 -12.43 22.94
CA VAL A 393 -24.68 -11.23 23.08
C VAL A 393 -25.83 -11.44 24.05
N SER A 394 -26.42 -12.63 24.06
CA SER A 394 -27.53 -12.98 24.96
C SER A 394 -27.15 -13.03 26.44
N LYS A 395 -25.85 -13.16 26.76
CA LYS A 395 -25.34 -13.10 28.12
C LYS A 395 -25.06 -11.65 28.51
N VAL A 396 -24.33 -10.91 27.67
CA VAL A 396 -24.00 -9.49 27.90
C VAL A 396 -25.25 -8.62 28.06
N GLN A 397 -26.29 -8.85 27.24
CA GLN A 397 -27.56 -8.11 27.37
C GLN A 397 -28.29 -8.37 28.69
N LYS A 398 -28.18 -9.57 29.25
CA LYS A 398 -28.83 -9.94 30.53
C LYS A 398 -28.09 -9.36 31.72
N GLU A 399 -26.76 -9.33 31.68
CA GLU A 399 -25.92 -8.73 32.72
C GLU A 399 -26.14 -7.22 32.76
N GLY A 400 -26.30 -6.59 31.59
CA GLY A 400 -26.75 -5.20 31.48
C GLY A 400 -25.79 -4.20 32.12
N GLU A 401 -24.48 -4.48 32.08
CA GLU A 401 -23.44 -3.66 32.72
C GLU A 401 -23.47 -2.20 32.27
N TRP A 402 -23.83 -2.00 30.99
CA TRP A 402 -24.00 -0.68 30.37
C TRP A 402 -24.96 0.25 31.13
N ARG A 403 -25.88 -0.28 31.95
CA ARG A 403 -26.81 0.54 32.74
C ARG A 403 -26.10 1.36 33.82
N ASN A 404 -24.89 0.97 34.19
CA ASN A 404 -24.04 1.71 35.15
C ASN A 404 -23.17 2.78 34.46
N ASP A 405 -23.19 2.84 33.13
CA ASP A 405 -22.39 3.78 32.36
C ASP A 405 -22.99 5.18 32.31
N ARG A 406 -22.11 6.14 32.10
CA ARG A 406 -22.45 7.58 32.08
C ARG A 406 -22.47 8.15 30.68
N ILE A 407 -21.70 7.57 29.76
CA ILE A 407 -21.54 8.06 28.41
C ILE A 407 -21.90 6.96 27.44
N TYR A 408 -22.77 7.28 26.49
CA TYR A 408 -23.17 6.38 25.43
C TYR A 408 -22.70 6.93 24.11
N VAL A 409 -22.16 6.06 23.27
CA VAL A 409 -21.54 6.45 22.01
C VAL A 409 -22.01 5.53 20.90
N LEU A 410 -22.31 6.14 19.76
CA LEU A 410 -22.58 5.47 18.49
C LEU A 410 -21.31 5.50 17.64
N TRP A 411 -20.72 4.34 17.39
CA TRP A 411 -19.56 4.17 16.53
C TRP A 411 -19.99 3.84 15.10
N ASP A 412 -19.40 4.54 14.13
CA ASP A 412 -19.52 4.20 12.71
C ASP A 412 -18.51 3.10 12.34
N GLU A 413 -18.87 2.20 11.42
CA GLU A 413 -18.03 1.11 10.94
C GLU A 413 -16.65 1.56 10.43
N ASP A 414 -16.56 2.77 9.87
CA ASP A 414 -15.32 3.33 9.31
C ASP A 414 -14.45 4.08 10.33
N TRP A 415 -14.82 4.09 11.62
CA TRP A 415 -14.15 4.88 12.66
C TRP A 415 -12.63 4.67 12.68
N VAL A 416 -12.16 3.41 12.63
CA VAL A 416 -10.73 3.07 12.64
C VAL A 416 -9.98 3.77 11.49
N ASN A 417 -10.56 3.77 10.30
CA ASN A 417 -9.97 4.41 9.13
C ASN A 417 -9.90 5.94 9.32
N GLU A 418 -10.92 6.55 9.92
CA GLU A 418 -10.93 7.98 10.22
C GLU A 418 -9.89 8.36 11.30
N THR A 419 -9.77 7.53 12.34
CA THR A 419 -8.84 7.76 13.46
C THR A 419 -7.37 7.57 13.08
N SER A 420 -7.09 6.78 12.04
CA SER A 420 -5.72 6.48 11.58
C SER A 420 -4.93 7.74 11.16
N TYR A 421 -5.61 8.87 10.96
CA TYR A 421 -5.02 10.13 10.53
C TYR A 421 -5.03 11.23 11.61
N GLY A 422 -5.57 10.97 12.81
CA GLY A 422 -5.71 11.94 13.90
C GLY A 422 -4.97 11.54 15.18
N VAL A 423 -4.82 12.49 16.12
CA VAL A 423 -4.32 12.21 17.49
C VAL A 423 -5.46 11.72 18.39
N ASP A 424 -6.68 12.23 18.16
CA ASP A 424 -7.89 11.86 18.88
C ASP A 424 -8.72 10.86 18.06
N LYS A 425 -9.44 9.96 18.73
CA LYS A 425 -10.39 9.08 18.05
C LYS A 425 -11.55 9.89 17.46
N THR A 426 -11.90 9.60 16.22
CA THR A 426 -13.01 10.16 15.46
C THR A 426 -13.92 9.03 14.93
N GLY A 427 -15.05 9.37 14.29
CA GLY A 427 -16.00 8.37 13.78
C GLY A 427 -17.01 7.88 14.81
N TYR A 428 -17.27 8.70 15.84
CA TYR A 428 -18.28 8.42 16.85
C TYR A 428 -19.15 9.63 17.16
N ILE A 429 -20.37 9.37 17.63
CA ILE A 429 -21.34 10.38 18.04
C ILE A 429 -21.82 10.06 19.45
N THR A 430 -21.82 11.05 20.34
CA THR A 430 -22.34 10.87 21.70
C THR A 430 -23.86 10.84 21.70
N CYS A 431 -24.44 9.86 22.38
CA CYS A 431 -25.87 9.68 22.56
C CYS A 431 -26.32 10.05 23.97
N GLU A 432 -27.53 10.58 24.10
CA GLU A 432 -28.15 10.79 25.41
C GLU A 432 -28.62 9.46 26.01
N ALA A 433 -28.47 9.30 27.33
CA ALA A 433 -28.93 8.10 28.03
C ALA A 433 -30.44 7.83 27.84
N GLY A 434 -31.25 8.90 27.72
CA GLY A 434 -32.69 8.80 27.48
C GLY A 434 -33.02 8.08 26.17
N PHE A 435 -32.26 8.33 25.11
CA PHE A 435 -32.42 7.66 23.82
C PHE A 435 -32.06 6.16 23.91
N VAL A 436 -30.97 5.82 24.60
CA VAL A 436 -30.59 4.41 24.80
C VAL A 436 -31.65 3.67 25.61
N GLN A 437 -32.18 4.30 26.66
CA GLN A 437 -33.22 3.72 27.49
C GLN A 437 -34.55 3.56 26.72
N SER A 438 -34.91 4.49 25.83
CA SER A 438 -36.12 4.39 25.01
C SER A 438 -36.04 3.22 24.03
N LEU A 439 -34.89 3.03 23.37
CA LEU A 439 -34.63 1.85 22.54
C LEU A 439 -34.77 0.55 23.32
N TYR A 440 -34.17 0.47 24.52
CA TYR A 440 -34.27 -0.71 25.36
C TYR A 440 -35.70 -0.99 25.82
N ASN A 441 -36.43 0.03 26.27
CA ASN A 441 -37.82 -0.13 26.72
C ASN A 441 -38.75 -0.61 25.58
N LYS A 442 -38.46 -0.21 24.34
CA LYS A 442 -39.27 -0.57 23.17
C LYS A 442 -38.97 -1.96 22.62
N PHE A 443 -37.68 -2.33 22.53
CA PHE A 443 -37.26 -3.56 21.85
C PHE A 443 -36.76 -4.66 22.79
N GLY A 444 -36.35 -4.30 24.02
CA GLY A 444 -35.80 -5.22 25.01
C GLY A 444 -34.55 -5.95 24.52
N ASP A 445 -34.38 -7.18 25.01
CA ASP A 445 -33.26 -8.04 24.62
C ASP A 445 -33.50 -8.59 23.19
N VAL A 446 -32.71 -8.07 22.25
CA VAL A 446 -32.84 -8.41 20.83
C VAL A 446 -32.21 -9.77 20.51
N LYS A 447 -32.95 -10.61 19.77
CA LYS A 447 -32.39 -11.82 19.16
C LYS A 447 -31.75 -11.48 17.80
N TYR A 448 -30.43 -11.54 17.74
CA TYR A 448 -29.67 -11.25 16.52
C TYR A 448 -29.72 -12.40 15.52
N ASN A 449 -29.93 -12.07 14.24
CA ASN A 449 -29.88 -13.01 13.13
C ASN A 449 -28.65 -12.69 12.25
N PRO A 450 -27.67 -13.59 12.11
CA PRO A 450 -26.48 -13.35 11.29
C PRO A 450 -26.78 -12.95 9.83
N ASN A 451 -27.93 -13.36 9.29
CA ASN A 451 -28.31 -13.01 7.91
C ASN A 451 -28.67 -11.53 7.74
N ASP A 452 -29.11 -10.86 8.81
CA ASP A 452 -29.47 -9.42 8.74
C ASP A 452 -28.21 -8.58 8.45
N PHE A 453 -27.02 -9.07 8.81
CA PHE A 453 -25.74 -8.40 8.60
C PHE A 453 -25.13 -8.63 7.21
N LYS A 454 -25.76 -9.43 6.34
CA LYS A 454 -25.19 -9.71 5.01
C LYS A 454 -25.31 -8.55 4.04
N ASP A 455 -26.40 -7.79 4.15
CA ASP A 455 -26.80 -6.80 3.14
C ASP A 455 -27.44 -5.59 3.84
N TYR A 456 -26.59 -4.76 4.46
CA TYR A 456 -26.90 -3.47 5.07
C TYR A 456 -26.19 -2.35 4.32
N ASP A 457 -26.76 -1.14 4.36
CA ASP A 457 -26.18 0.07 3.77
C ASP A 457 -25.19 0.72 4.74
N THR A 458 -25.55 0.79 6.02
CA THR A 458 -24.72 1.37 7.08
C THR A 458 -24.92 0.62 8.39
N TYR A 459 -23.86 0.51 9.17
CA TYR A 459 -23.85 -0.17 10.47
C TYR A 459 -23.29 0.76 11.54
N PHE A 460 -23.99 0.82 12.67
CA PHE A 460 -23.52 1.55 13.84
C PHE A 460 -23.54 0.67 15.09
N THR A 461 -22.50 0.74 15.90
CA THR A 461 -22.45 0.08 17.21
C THR A 461 -22.75 1.05 18.33
N ILE A 462 -23.59 0.68 19.29
CA ILE A 462 -23.84 1.47 20.49
C ILE A 462 -23.05 0.86 21.65
N ARG A 463 -22.19 1.66 22.27
CA ARG A 463 -21.36 1.28 23.42
C ARG A 463 -21.56 2.24 24.59
N GLY A 464 -21.51 1.67 25.79
CA GLY A 464 -21.49 2.40 27.05
C GLY A 464 -20.06 2.53 27.59
N TYR A 465 -19.78 3.67 28.23
CA TYR A 465 -18.52 3.95 28.89
C TYR A 465 -18.72 4.68 30.22
N LYS A 466 -17.86 4.36 31.19
CA LYS A 466 -17.82 5.03 32.51
C LYS A 466 -17.43 6.49 32.41
N ASP A 467 -16.51 6.84 31.51
CA ASP A 467 -16.06 8.21 31.27
C ASP A 467 -15.62 8.47 29.82
N MET A 468 -15.39 9.75 29.50
CA MET A 468 -15.03 10.19 28.15
C MET A 468 -13.56 9.90 27.82
N LYS A 469 -12.73 9.66 28.84
CA LYS A 469 -11.32 9.32 28.65
C LYS A 469 -11.19 7.91 28.10
N SER A 470 -12.08 6.98 28.46
CA SER A 470 -12.14 5.65 27.86
C SER A 470 -12.42 5.71 26.35
N VAL A 471 -13.27 6.65 25.93
CA VAL A 471 -13.58 6.89 24.51
C VAL A 471 -12.36 7.49 23.79
N ASN A 472 -11.83 8.61 24.30
CA ASN A 472 -10.77 9.39 23.64
C ASN A 472 -9.34 8.91 23.93
N GLY A 473 -9.16 7.90 24.76
CA GLY A 473 -7.86 7.37 25.15
C GLY A 473 -7.09 6.79 23.97
N THR A 474 -5.77 6.66 24.12
CA THR A 474 -4.87 6.08 23.11
C THR A 474 -5.07 4.58 22.93
N GLU A 475 -5.58 3.89 23.95
CA GLU A 475 -5.90 2.46 23.91
C GLU A 475 -7.33 2.23 23.38
N ILE A 476 -7.53 1.17 22.61
CA ILE A 476 -8.83 0.80 22.06
C ILE A 476 -9.60 0.03 23.14
N ILE A 477 -10.52 0.73 23.81
CA ILE A 477 -11.41 0.15 24.82
C ILE A 477 -12.77 -0.10 24.16
N CYS A 478 -13.23 -1.36 24.16
CA CYS A 478 -14.47 -1.76 23.49
C CYS A 478 -15.73 -1.18 24.15
N GLY A 479 -15.69 -0.91 25.47
CA GLY A 479 -16.84 -0.46 26.24
C GLY A 479 -17.96 -1.51 26.35
N ASP A 480 -18.97 -1.22 27.15
CA ASP A 480 -20.05 -2.16 27.43
C ASP A 480 -21.02 -2.21 26.24
N TRP A 481 -21.42 -3.42 25.84
CA TRP A 481 -22.32 -3.58 24.70
C TRP A 481 -23.75 -3.17 25.06
N VAL A 482 -24.29 -2.21 24.31
CA VAL A 482 -25.69 -1.80 24.41
C VAL A 482 -26.52 -2.44 23.29
N GLY A 483 -26.02 -2.36 22.05
CA GLY A 483 -26.72 -2.85 20.87
C GLY A 483 -26.12 -2.30 19.58
N CYS A 484 -26.81 -2.49 18.47
CA CYS A 484 -26.40 -1.91 17.19
C CYS A 484 -27.58 -1.43 16.35
N ILE A 485 -27.31 -0.55 15.41
CA ILE A 485 -28.29 -0.03 14.45
C ILE A 485 -27.85 -0.45 13.05
N LEU A 486 -28.77 -1.04 12.31
CA LEU A 486 -28.61 -1.38 10.90
C LEU A 486 -29.46 -0.41 10.08
N ALA A 487 -28.88 0.18 9.05
CA ALA A 487 -29.60 0.96 8.05
C ALA A 487 -29.75 0.14 6.76
N LYS A 488 -30.97 0.08 6.22
CA LYS A 488 -31.27 -0.55 4.93
C LYS A 488 -32.47 0.11 4.27
N ASP A 489 -32.36 0.44 2.99
CA ASP A 489 -33.46 0.99 2.18
C ASP A 489 -34.10 2.22 2.86
N ASN A 490 -33.27 3.15 3.36
CA ASN A 490 -33.66 4.34 4.14
C ASN A 490 -34.41 4.06 5.46
N ASN A 491 -34.44 2.82 5.93
CA ASN A 491 -35.01 2.44 7.22
C ASN A 491 -33.92 2.07 8.21
N PHE A 492 -34.16 2.35 9.49
CA PHE A 492 -33.25 2.01 10.59
C PHE A 492 -33.84 0.89 11.43
N TYR A 493 -33.00 -0.03 11.87
CA TYR A 493 -33.38 -1.22 12.62
C TYR A 493 -32.46 -1.43 13.82
N TYR A 494 -33.03 -1.80 14.97
CA TYR A 494 -32.27 -2.04 16.20
C TYR A 494 -31.94 -3.53 16.35
N GLY A 495 -30.67 -3.87 16.11
CA GLY A 495 -30.09 -5.22 16.23
C GLY A 495 -30.53 -6.26 15.19
N SER A 496 -31.77 -6.20 14.71
CA SER A 496 -32.34 -7.10 13.70
C SER A 496 -33.34 -6.37 12.81
N TYR A 497 -33.48 -6.80 11.56
CA TYR A 497 -34.46 -6.24 10.61
C TYR A 497 -35.92 -6.44 11.01
N LYS A 498 -36.20 -7.24 12.05
CA LYS A 498 -37.53 -7.33 12.66
C LYS A 498 -37.87 -6.14 13.55
N ASN A 499 -36.87 -5.38 13.99
CA ASN A 499 -37.00 -4.33 14.99
C ASN A 499 -36.81 -2.95 14.34
N GLN A 500 -37.73 -2.58 13.46
CA GLN A 500 -37.66 -1.29 12.78
C GLN A 500 -37.86 -0.14 13.78
N ILE A 501 -36.92 0.81 13.76
CA ILE A 501 -36.98 2.04 14.55
C ILE A 501 -37.94 3.01 13.85
N THR A 502 -39.02 3.34 14.54
CA THR A 502 -40.10 4.21 14.03
C THR A 502 -40.53 5.19 15.11
N GLY A 503 -41.22 6.27 14.73
CA GLY A 503 -41.81 7.20 15.69
C GLY A 503 -40.81 8.16 16.33
N LEU A 504 -40.86 8.31 17.65
CA LEU A 504 -40.08 9.31 18.40
C LEU A 504 -38.59 8.95 18.42
N GLU A 505 -38.27 7.65 18.57
CA GLU A 505 -36.89 7.16 18.58
C GLU A 505 -36.21 7.36 17.23
N LEU A 506 -36.96 7.26 16.12
CA LEU A 506 -36.42 7.55 14.79
C LEU A 506 -36.07 9.03 14.63
N LYS A 507 -36.90 9.94 15.15
CA LYS A 507 -36.62 11.38 15.12
C LYS A 507 -35.37 11.72 15.94
N GLU A 508 -35.24 11.14 17.13
CA GLU A 508 -34.06 11.31 17.98
C GLU A 508 -32.80 10.75 17.29
N LEU A 509 -32.87 9.54 16.72
CA LEU A 509 -31.75 8.95 15.98
C LEU A 509 -31.32 9.83 14.79
N LEU A 510 -32.27 10.34 14.01
CA LEU A 510 -31.96 11.22 12.89
C LEU A 510 -31.33 12.53 13.35
N ASN A 511 -31.80 13.11 14.46
CA ASN A 511 -31.17 14.28 15.06
C ASN A 511 -29.72 13.99 15.51
N ILE A 512 -29.48 12.83 16.11
CA ILE A 512 -28.13 12.38 16.52
C ILE A 512 -27.22 12.22 15.28
N LEU A 513 -27.72 11.62 14.20
CA LEU A 513 -26.99 11.42 12.95
C LEU A 513 -26.88 12.69 12.09
N GLY A 514 -27.51 13.81 12.48
CA GLY A 514 -27.52 15.07 11.73
C GLY A 514 -28.47 15.10 10.52
N GLY A 515 -29.40 14.15 10.41
CA GLY A 515 -30.44 14.10 9.39
C GLY A 515 -31.70 14.88 9.81
N SER A 516 -32.06 15.92 9.05
CA SER A 516 -33.34 16.60 9.24
C SER A 516 -34.47 15.82 8.55
N ALA A 517 -35.28 15.07 9.30
CA ALA A 517 -36.60 14.67 8.80
C ALA A 517 -37.60 15.79 9.10
N ASN A 518 -37.91 16.64 8.11
CA ASN A 518 -39.11 17.47 8.17
C ASN A 518 -40.33 16.56 7.93
N PRO A 519 -41.20 16.33 8.93
CA PRO A 519 -42.39 15.53 8.75
C PRO A 519 -43.55 16.46 8.36
N THR A 520 -43.46 17.14 7.21
CA THR A 520 -44.56 17.93 6.63
C THR A 520 -44.35 18.12 5.13
N GLU A 521 -44.56 17.07 4.34
CA GLU A 521 -44.89 17.22 2.91
C GLU A 521 -45.78 16.04 2.51
N ASN A 522 -46.96 15.99 3.12
CA ASN A 522 -48.08 15.15 2.69
C ASN A 522 -49.37 15.88 3.07
N THR A 523 -49.60 17.04 2.44
CA THR A 523 -50.94 17.60 2.23
C THR A 523 -50.82 18.88 1.41
N LYS A 524 -51.43 18.84 0.22
CA LYS A 524 -51.62 19.90 -0.80
C LYS A 524 -50.73 19.71 -2.02
N ASP A 525 -51.22 18.89 -2.94
CA ASP A 525 -51.38 19.30 -4.34
C ASP A 525 -52.43 18.37 -4.98
N SER A 526 -53.68 18.61 -4.58
CA SER A 526 -54.82 18.40 -5.45
C SER A 526 -55.61 19.70 -5.49
N LYS A 527 -55.83 20.16 -6.72
CA LYS A 527 -56.56 21.36 -7.19
C LYS A 527 -55.66 22.44 -7.79
N ASP A 528 -56.10 22.83 -9.00
CA ASP A 528 -55.65 23.87 -9.90
C ASP A 528 -54.47 23.44 -10.79
N GLY A 529 -54.58 23.19 -12.10
CA GLY A 529 -55.55 23.66 -13.09
C GLY A 529 -54.79 24.39 -14.21
N ILE A 530 -55.02 23.97 -15.46
CA ILE A 530 -54.86 24.76 -16.71
C ILE A 530 -53.44 24.81 -17.31
N LYS A 531 -53.10 23.85 -18.19
CA LYS A 531 -53.07 24.01 -19.65
C LYS A 531 -52.92 22.68 -20.37
#